data_AF-A0A7Y4R011-F1
#
_entry.id   AF-A0A7Y4R011-F1
#
_cell.length_a   1.000
_cell.length_b   1.000
_cell.length_c   1.000
_cell.angle_alpha   90.00
_cell.angle_beta   90.00
_cell.angle_gamma   90.00
#
_symmetry.space_group_name_H-M   'P 1'
#
loop_
_entity.id
_entity.type
_entity.pdbx_description
1 polymer ?
#
loop_
_entity_poly.entity_id
_entity_poly.type
_entity_poly.pdbx_seq_one_letter_code
_entity_poly.pdbx_strand_id
1 'polypeptide(L)'
;MKIKFTILILLASLTTFAQKKDPSIKILSASDGVFHFKVTEKLQDAFVEVLDASNRVISKQPLDCKRMLIDFYDATPGTYHIHILAKNFERTYDYTLAEEKGYMKITTAIVQPENLSFEKYNSNKTK
;
A
#
# COMPACT_ATOMS: atom_id res chain seq x y z
N MET A 1 18.10 -63.47 -14.47
CA MET A 1 17.50 -62.64 -13.40
C MET A 1 17.82 -61.18 -13.69
N LYS A 2 16.84 -60.41 -14.13
CA LYS A 2 16.96 -59.00 -14.54
C LYS A 2 15.98 -58.19 -13.68
N ILE A 3 16.45 -57.50 -12.63
CA ILE A 3 15.77 -56.34 -12.03
C ILE A 3 16.87 -55.51 -11.34
N LYS A 4 17.38 -54.48 -12.00
CA LYS A 4 18.13 -53.38 -11.37
C LYS A 4 18.08 -52.17 -12.31
N PHE A 5 16.97 -51.42 -12.37
CA PHE A 5 16.95 -50.04 -12.89
C PHE A 5 15.53 -49.45 -12.77
N THR A 6 15.06 -49.17 -11.54
CA THR A 6 13.76 -48.49 -11.36
C THR A 6 13.72 -47.68 -10.07
N ILE A 7 14.79 -46.96 -9.72
CA ILE A 7 14.79 -46.01 -8.59
C ILE A 7 15.65 -44.81 -8.99
N LEU A 8 15.23 -44.02 -9.98
CA LEU A 8 15.90 -42.76 -10.31
C LEU A 8 14.98 -41.67 -10.89
N ILE A 9 13.65 -41.84 -10.85
CA ILE A 9 12.71 -40.87 -11.45
C ILE A 9 11.63 -40.47 -10.45
N LEU A 10 12.01 -40.25 -9.18
CA LEU A 10 11.10 -39.70 -8.16
C LEU A 10 11.69 -38.50 -7.41
N LEU A 11 12.54 -37.74 -8.08
CA LEU A 11 12.92 -36.37 -7.67
C LEU A 11 12.41 -35.35 -8.69
N ALA A 12 11.25 -35.61 -9.30
CA ALA A 12 10.47 -34.58 -9.97
C ALA A 12 9.91 -33.62 -8.91
N SER A 13 10.78 -32.72 -8.47
CA SER A 13 10.50 -31.29 -8.47
C SER A 13 9.10 -30.91 -8.02
N LEU A 14 8.80 -31.11 -6.73
CA LEU A 14 7.87 -30.24 -6.03
C LEU A 14 8.58 -28.89 -5.83
N THR A 15 8.80 -28.14 -6.91
CA THR A 15 9.01 -26.70 -6.81
C THR A 15 7.64 -26.13 -6.47
N THR A 16 7.28 -26.22 -5.18
CA THR A 16 6.19 -25.44 -4.61
C THR A 16 6.57 -23.98 -4.82
N PHE A 17 6.08 -23.39 -5.90
CA PHE A 17 6.01 -21.95 -6.06
C PHE A 17 5.18 -21.46 -4.88
N ALA A 18 5.86 -21.05 -3.81
CA ALA A 18 5.25 -20.25 -2.76
C ALA A 18 4.71 -19.01 -3.47
N GLN A 19 3.39 -18.99 -3.71
CA GLN A 19 2.70 -17.81 -4.21
C GLN A 19 3.00 -16.70 -3.21
N LYS A 20 3.90 -15.80 -3.59
CA LYS A 20 4.26 -14.65 -2.79
C LYS A 20 2.96 -13.88 -2.58
N LYS A 21 2.47 -13.87 -1.35
CA LYS A 21 1.24 -13.16 -1.03
C LYS A 21 1.52 -11.68 -1.22
N ASP A 22 0.81 -11.05 -2.14
CA ASP A 22 0.97 -9.62 -2.33
C ASP A 22 0.65 -8.90 -1.03
N PRO A 23 1.49 -7.93 -0.62
CA PRO A 23 1.20 -7.13 0.55
C PRO A 23 -0.15 -6.44 0.34
N SER A 24 -0.99 -6.46 1.37
CA SER A 24 -2.30 -5.83 1.33
C SER A 24 -2.44 -4.84 2.46
N ILE A 25 -3.18 -3.77 2.19
CA ILE A 25 -3.54 -2.76 3.16
C ILE A 25 -4.98 -3.00 3.58
N LYS A 26 -5.19 -3.05 4.89
CA LYS A 26 -6.51 -3.06 5.51
C LYS A 26 -6.74 -1.71 6.16
N ILE A 27 -7.77 -1.00 5.71
CA ILE A 27 -8.26 0.20 6.39
C ILE A 27 -8.92 -0.25 7.70
N LEU A 28 -8.44 0.29 8.81
CA LEU A 28 -8.95 0.00 10.15
C LEU A 28 -10.02 1.01 10.57
N SER A 29 -9.80 2.28 10.28
CA SER A 29 -10.78 3.35 10.44
C SER A 29 -10.53 4.47 9.43
N ALA A 30 -11.59 5.15 9.05
CA ALA A 30 -11.59 6.40 8.30
C ALA A 30 -12.74 7.25 8.86
N SER A 31 -12.64 7.63 10.13
CA SER A 31 -13.65 8.39 10.90
C SER A 31 -13.00 9.58 11.62
N ASP A 32 -13.78 10.62 11.93
CA ASP A 32 -13.39 11.68 12.86
C ASP A 32 -12.08 12.41 12.51
N GLY A 33 -11.85 12.67 11.22
CA GLY A 33 -10.62 13.31 10.76
C GLY A 33 -9.40 12.39 10.78
N VAL A 34 -9.56 11.08 11.03
CA VAL A 34 -8.43 10.15 11.14
C VAL A 34 -8.52 9.04 10.10
N PHE A 35 -7.43 8.83 9.36
CA PHE A 35 -7.24 7.67 8.49
C PHE A 35 -6.25 6.68 9.13
N HIS A 36 -6.77 5.54 9.58
CA HIS A 36 -6.00 4.50 10.24
C HIS A 36 -5.99 3.23 9.38
N PHE A 37 -4.80 2.73 9.05
CA PHE A 37 -4.64 1.53 8.25
C PHE A 37 -3.57 0.59 8.81
N LYS A 38 -3.58 -0.64 8.30
CA LYS A 38 -2.62 -1.69 8.60
C LYS A 38 -2.16 -2.40 7.34
N VAL A 39 -0.85 -2.58 7.17
CA VAL A 39 -0.28 -3.48 6.16
C VAL A 39 -0.17 -4.91 6.72
N THR A 40 -0.44 -5.92 5.90
CA THR A 40 -0.31 -7.33 6.29
C THR A 40 1.14 -7.70 6.59
N GLU A 41 2.05 -7.23 5.76
CA GLU A 41 3.48 -7.48 5.81
C GLU A 41 4.26 -6.18 5.95
N LYS A 42 5.46 -6.24 6.54
CA LYS A 42 6.30 -5.05 6.65
C LYS A 42 6.80 -4.69 5.26
N LEU A 43 6.54 -3.47 4.81
CA LEU A 43 7.04 -2.95 3.55
C LEU A 43 8.43 -2.35 3.80
N GLN A 44 9.44 -2.81 3.09
CA GLN A 44 10.80 -2.29 3.20
C GLN A 44 10.92 -0.95 2.46
N ASP A 45 11.57 0.02 3.09
CA ASP A 45 11.81 1.38 2.56
C ASP A 45 10.51 2.07 2.10
N ALA A 46 9.40 1.78 2.79
CA ALA A 46 8.10 2.31 2.45
C ALA A 46 7.87 3.69 3.06
N PHE A 47 7.10 4.51 2.34
CA PHE A 47 6.70 5.84 2.77
C PHE A 47 5.24 6.09 2.42
N VAL A 48 4.64 6.99 3.19
CA VAL A 48 3.29 7.47 3.01
C VAL A 48 3.35 8.94 2.66
N GLU A 49 2.79 9.30 1.53
CA GLU A 49 2.60 10.67 1.09
C GLU A 49 1.12 11.02 1.19
N VAL A 50 0.84 12.20 1.75
CA VAL A 50 -0.49 12.80 1.72
C VAL A 50 -0.42 13.95 0.73
N LEU A 51 -1.29 13.92 -0.26
CA LEU A 51 -1.40 14.93 -1.31
C LEU A 51 -2.72 15.70 -1.14
N ASP A 52 -2.69 17.00 -1.42
CA ASP A 52 -3.89 17.82 -1.54
C ASP A 52 -4.63 17.57 -2.87
N ALA A 53 -5.78 18.21 -3.07
CA ALA A 53 -6.57 18.12 -4.30
C ALA A 53 -5.83 18.60 -5.57
N SER A 54 -4.70 19.30 -5.43
CA SER A 54 -3.84 19.72 -6.53
C SER A 54 -2.66 18.77 -6.77
N ASN A 55 -2.67 17.58 -6.16
CA ASN A 55 -1.59 16.60 -6.17
C ASN A 55 -0.26 17.13 -5.60
N ARG A 56 -0.30 18.13 -4.70
CA ARG A 56 0.90 18.60 -4.01
C ARG A 56 1.07 17.81 -2.72
N VAL A 57 2.28 17.31 -2.49
CA VAL A 57 2.64 16.59 -1.26
C VAL A 57 2.63 17.57 -0.09
N ILE A 58 1.73 17.36 0.87
CA ILE A 58 1.61 18.14 2.10
C ILE A 58 2.25 17.42 3.31
N SER A 59 2.38 16.10 3.24
CA SER A 59 3.07 15.30 4.26
C SER A 59 3.74 14.11 3.60
N LYS A 60 4.93 13.75 4.10
CA LYS A 60 5.68 12.56 3.69
C LYS A 60 6.34 11.95 4.91
N GLN A 61 6.02 10.69 5.19
CA GLN A 61 6.52 9.99 6.38
C GLN A 61 6.95 8.55 6.07
N PRO A 62 8.03 8.04 6.68
CA PRO A 62 8.39 6.63 6.55
C PRO A 62 7.34 5.73 7.22
N LEU A 63 7.09 4.56 6.63
CA LEU A 63 6.20 3.54 7.18
C LEU A 63 7.02 2.49 7.96
N ASP A 64 7.51 2.87 9.14
CA ASP A 64 8.38 2.01 9.94
C ASP A 64 7.63 0.83 10.60
N CYS A 65 6.32 1.02 10.80
CA CYS A 65 5.42 0.11 11.49
C CYS A 65 4.36 -0.47 10.55
N LYS A 66 3.80 -1.62 10.90
CA LYS A 66 2.69 -2.22 10.14
C LYS A 66 1.38 -1.45 10.25
N ARG A 67 1.29 -0.47 11.15
CA ARG A 67 0.11 0.37 11.38
C ARG A 67 0.54 1.81 11.33
N MET A 68 -0.31 2.65 10.76
CA MET A 68 -0.11 4.09 10.72
C MET A 68 -1.45 4.80 10.82
N LEU A 69 -1.40 5.94 11.49
CA LEU A 69 -2.51 6.86 11.65
C LEU A 69 -2.12 8.16 10.97
N ILE A 70 -3.01 8.67 10.13
CA ILE A 70 -2.89 9.98 9.50
C ILE A 70 -4.01 10.85 10.08
N ASP A 71 -3.62 11.94 10.71
CA ASP A 71 -4.53 12.87 11.36
C ASP A 71 -4.78 14.07 10.44
N PHE A 72 -6.06 14.38 10.21
CA PHE A 72 -6.56 15.50 9.42
C PHE A 72 -7.32 16.51 10.29
N TYR A 73 -7.19 16.48 11.62
CA TYR A 73 -7.91 17.37 12.55
C TYR A 73 -7.69 18.85 12.24
N ASP A 74 -6.46 19.25 11.91
CA ASP A 74 -6.11 20.63 11.55
C ASP A 74 -6.11 20.86 10.02
N ALA A 75 -6.53 19.87 9.23
CA ALA A 75 -6.55 19.98 7.78
C ALA A 75 -7.80 20.72 7.31
N THR A 76 -7.66 21.52 6.25
CA THR A 76 -8.80 22.21 5.63
C THR A 76 -9.76 21.18 5.01
N PRO A 77 -11.09 21.39 5.07
CA PRO A 77 -12.03 20.54 4.35
C PRO A 77 -11.68 20.45 2.86
N GLY A 78 -11.76 19.25 2.29
CA GLY A 78 -11.32 18.97 0.92
C GLY A 78 -11.03 17.50 0.66
N THR A 79 -10.57 17.20 -0.56
CA THR A 79 -10.12 15.86 -0.96
C THR A 79 -8.62 15.75 -0.85
N TYR A 80 -8.17 14.62 -0.31
CA TYR A 80 -6.77 14.26 -0.13
C TYR A 80 -6.51 12.90 -0.78
N HIS A 81 -5.28 12.70 -1.22
CA HIS A 81 -4.82 11.40 -1.73
C HIS A 81 -3.73 10.86 -0.82
N ILE A 82 -3.93 9.65 -0.31
CA ILE A 82 -2.99 8.96 0.58
C ILE A 82 -2.26 7.93 -0.27
N HIS A 83 -1.01 8.23 -0.62
CA HIS A 83 -0.14 7.40 -1.44
C HIS A 83 0.78 6.58 -0.55
N ILE A 84 0.69 5.26 -0.63
CA ILE A 84 1.56 4.34 0.09
C ILE A 84 2.50 3.69 -0.92
N LEU A 85 3.77 4.01 -0.81
CA LEU A 85 4.80 3.74 -1.81
C LEU A 85 5.92 2.90 -1.20
N ALA A 86 6.32 1.84 -1.92
CA ALA A 86 7.50 1.03 -1.64
C ALA A 86 8.07 0.49 -2.95
N LYS A 87 9.27 -0.11 -2.91
CA LYS A 87 10.02 -0.56 -4.11
C LYS A 87 9.17 -1.33 -5.15
N ASN A 88 8.31 -2.24 -4.67
CA ASN A 88 7.46 -3.08 -5.51
C ASN A 88 6.00 -3.00 -5.08
N PHE A 89 5.55 -1.86 -4.56
CA PHE A 89 4.18 -1.71 -4.09
C PHE A 89 3.76 -0.25 -4.12
N GLU A 90 2.61 0.01 -4.73
CA GLU A 90 1.99 1.32 -4.76
C GLU A 90 0.47 1.17 -4.59
N ARG A 91 -0.09 1.98 -3.69
CA ARG A 91 -1.53 2.08 -3.47
C ARG A 91 -1.90 3.51 -3.14
N THR A 92 -3.00 3.96 -3.73
CA THR A 92 -3.59 5.28 -3.48
C THR A 92 -4.99 5.11 -2.91
N TYR A 93 -5.31 5.94 -1.92
CA TYR A 93 -6.63 6.05 -1.33
C TYR A 93 -7.09 7.50 -1.41
N ASP A 94 -8.30 7.69 -1.91
CA ASP A 94 -8.95 9.01 -1.86
C ASP A 94 -9.59 9.19 -0.48
N TYR A 95 -9.41 10.35 0.13
CA TYR A 95 -9.97 10.69 1.44
C TYR A 95 -10.62 12.06 1.38
N THR A 96 -11.96 12.10 1.52
CA THR A 96 -12.71 13.37 1.53
C THR A 96 -13.04 13.78 2.94
N LEU A 97 -12.50 14.92 3.35
CA LEU A 97 -12.80 15.60 4.60
C LEU A 97 -13.91 16.63 4.37
N ALA A 98 -15.10 16.39 4.91
CA ALA A 98 -16.21 17.34 4.87
C ALA A 98 -16.47 17.94 6.25
N GLU A 99 -16.74 19.23 6.29
CA GLU A 99 -17.21 19.93 7.47
C GLU A 99 -18.74 19.79 7.56
N GLU A 100 -19.25 19.10 8.58
CA GLU A 100 -20.70 19.00 8.83
C GLU A 100 -21.00 19.43 10.27
N LYS A 101 -21.68 20.57 10.42
CA LYS A 101 -22.22 21.07 11.71
C LYS A 101 -21.17 21.18 12.85
N GLY A 102 -19.94 21.58 12.53
CA GLY A 102 -18.86 21.71 13.52
C GLY A 102 -18.16 20.39 13.87
N TYR A 103 -18.45 19.31 13.14
CA TYR A 103 -17.79 18.02 13.25
C TYR A 103 -17.32 17.54 11.87
N MET A 104 -16.21 16.80 11.82
CA MET A 104 -15.66 16.25 10.57
C MET A 104 -16.37 14.95 10.21
N LYS A 105 -17.01 14.89 9.03
CA LYS A 105 -17.66 13.68 8.51
C LYS A 105 -17.01 13.24 7.21
N ILE A 106 -16.87 11.93 7.04
CA ILE A 106 -16.14 11.33 5.92
C ILE A 106 -17.13 10.64 4.99
N THR A 107 -16.92 10.83 3.67
CA THR A 107 -17.87 10.33 2.67
C THR A 107 -17.40 9.06 2.00
N THR A 108 -16.12 8.85 1.65
CA THR A 108 -15.68 7.55 1.08
C THR A 108 -14.16 7.45 1.07
N ALA A 109 -13.62 6.25 1.34
CA ALA A 109 -12.30 5.84 0.87
C ALA A 109 -12.46 4.93 -0.35
N ILE A 110 -12.35 5.50 -1.55
CA ILE A 110 -12.42 4.70 -2.78
C ILE A 110 -11.02 4.15 -3.03
N VAL A 111 -10.91 2.82 -3.01
CA VAL A 111 -9.68 2.12 -3.42
C VAL A 111 -9.72 2.06 -4.93
N GLN A 112 -8.82 2.74 -5.64
CA GLN A 112 -8.61 2.49 -7.06
C GLN A 112 -7.81 1.18 -7.20
N PRO A 113 -8.40 0.08 -7.72
CA PRO A 113 -7.73 -1.21 -7.77
C PRO A 113 -7.09 -1.43 -9.13
N GLU A 114 -6.13 -0.63 -9.60
CA GLU A 114 -5.61 -0.83 -10.97
C GLU A 114 -4.08 -0.80 -11.07
N ASN A 115 -3.55 -2.02 -11.24
CA ASN A 115 -2.40 -2.42 -12.05
C ASN A 115 -1.48 -1.29 -12.57
N LEU A 116 -0.34 -1.09 -11.92
CA LEU A 116 0.80 -0.39 -12.51
C LEU A 116 1.98 -1.35 -12.57
N SER A 117 2.29 -1.80 -13.78
CA SER A 117 3.51 -2.52 -14.12
C SER A 117 4.73 -1.69 -13.73
N PHE A 118 5.65 -2.31 -12.99
CA PHE A 118 6.92 -1.75 -12.52
C PHE A 118 7.87 -1.43 -13.69
N GLU A 119 7.60 -0.36 -14.42
CA GLU A 119 8.58 0.26 -15.31
C GLU A 119 8.56 1.77 -15.09
N LYS A 120 9.40 2.25 -14.17
CA LYS A 120 10.10 3.55 -14.14
C LYS A 120 10.35 4.03 -12.70
N TYR A 121 11.29 3.40 -12.00
CA TYR A 121 11.92 4.04 -10.83
C TYR A 121 13.45 4.14 -10.92
N ASN A 122 14.06 3.79 -12.06
CA ASN A 122 15.53 3.67 -12.17
C ASN A 122 16.18 4.51 -13.29
N SER A 123 15.64 5.69 -13.65
CA SER A 123 16.25 6.52 -14.70
C SER A 123 16.91 7.84 -14.24
N ASN A 124 16.91 8.20 -12.95
CA ASN A 124 17.48 9.48 -12.51
C ASN A 124 18.47 9.35 -11.34
N LYS A 125 19.51 8.52 -11.52
CA LYS A 125 20.70 8.59 -10.65
C LYS A 125 21.99 8.21 -11.37
N THR A 126 22.29 8.93 -12.45
CA THR A 126 23.65 9.03 -13.01
C THR A 126 23.81 10.35 -13.75
N LYS A 127 24.26 11.37 -13.04
CA LYS A 127 25.11 12.44 -13.55
C LYS A 127 26.07 12.83 -12.44
#